data_AF-A0A944YEQ4-F1
#
_entry.id   AF-A0A944YEQ4-F1
#
_cell.length_a   1.000
_cell.length_b   1.000
_cell.length_c   1.000
_cell.angle_alpha   90.00
_cell.angle_beta   90.00
_cell.angle_gamma   90.00
#
_symmetry.space_group_name_H-M   'P 1'
#
loop_
_entity.id
_entity.type
_entity.pdbx_description
1 polymer ?
#
loop_
_entity_poly.entity_id
_entity_poly.type
_entity_poly.pdbx_seq_one_letter_code
_entity_poly.pdbx_strand_id
1 'polypeptide(L)'
;MKLGRFLQRRLHGGLVLGSFLMIIKISAAHHPNARVPEGTALDRYVYQSDAHFEHRLVRSMDAGKVHVHVLELTSQKWLTADEVDRPIWKHWLNIVVPKNVLSDTSLLFIGGGSNKSDSIDEPDGKLATIAAASGSVVAELKMVPNQPLVFADDGEER
;
A
#
# COMPACT_ATOMS: atom_id res chain seq x y z
N MET A 1 46.82 -37.71 40.34
CA MET A 1 45.75 -38.54 40.94
C MET A 1 45.39 -37.93 42.30
N LYS A 2 44.08 -37.76 42.59
CA LYS A 2 43.42 -37.00 43.70
C LYS A 2 43.46 -35.47 43.52
N LEU A 3 42.42 -34.73 43.08
CA LEU A 3 40.97 -34.66 43.31
C LEU A 3 40.56 -34.01 44.65
N GLY A 4 39.91 -32.84 44.59
CA GLY A 4 39.20 -32.22 45.71
C GLY A 4 38.74 -30.78 45.44
N ARG A 5 37.51 -30.61 44.91
CA ARG A 5 36.80 -29.32 44.77
C ARG A 5 36.16 -28.94 46.11
N PHE A 6 36.13 -27.65 46.45
CA PHE A 6 35.03 -27.02 47.19
C PHE A 6 35.09 -25.49 46.95
N LEU A 7 34.33 -24.99 45.97
CA LEU A 7 34.09 -23.56 45.78
C LEU A 7 32.77 -23.20 46.47
N GLN A 8 32.83 -22.28 47.42
CA GLN A 8 31.66 -21.73 48.10
C GLN A 8 30.83 -20.81 47.20
N ARG A 9 29.53 -20.84 47.47
CA ARG A 9 28.42 -20.12 46.83
C ARG A 9 28.37 -18.63 47.19
N ARG A 10 27.60 -17.92 46.35
CA ARG A 10 26.74 -16.73 46.57
C ARG A 10 27.31 -15.35 46.21
N LEU A 11 26.97 -14.93 44.99
CA LEU A 11 26.09 -13.80 44.58
C LEU A 11 25.94 -12.56 45.48
N HIS A 12 25.58 -11.47 44.77
CA HIS A 12 25.15 -10.10 45.15
C HIS A 12 26.31 -9.09 45.07
N GLY A 13 26.28 -8.06 44.22
CA GLY A 13 25.27 -7.55 43.32
C GLY A 13 25.76 -6.21 42.74
N GLY A 14 25.18 -5.80 41.61
CA GLY A 14 25.40 -4.44 41.08
C GLY A 14 25.58 -4.36 39.56
N LEU A 15 24.64 -4.92 38.78
CA LEU A 15 24.51 -4.53 37.38
C LEU A 15 23.52 -3.36 37.32
N VAL A 16 24.04 -2.14 37.19
CA VAL A 16 23.21 -0.98 36.83
C VAL A 16 22.88 -1.11 35.35
N LEU A 17 21.73 -1.71 35.05
CA LEU A 17 21.21 -1.73 33.68
C LEU A 17 20.57 -0.35 33.41
N GLY A 18 21.37 0.54 32.82
CA GLY A 18 20.88 1.83 32.34
C GLY A 18 19.80 1.61 31.28
N SER A 19 18.56 1.94 31.61
CA SER A 19 17.44 1.93 30.67
C SER A 19 17.61 3.09 29.70
N PHE A 20 18.11 2.80 28.49
CA PHE A 20 18.16 3.76 27.40
C PHE A 20 16.80 3.73 26.70
N LEU A 21 15.86 4.55 27.16
CA LEU A 21 14.60 4.78 26.45
C LEU A 21 14.92 5.63 25.21
N MET A 22 15.14 4.98 24.08
CA MET A 22 15.20 5.64 22.78
C MET A 22 13.78 6.07 22.41
N ILE A 23 13.41 7.31 22.72
CA ILE A 23 12.18 7.93 22.23
C ILE A 23 12.38 8.13 20.73
N ILE A 24 11.90 7.19 19.91
CA ILE A 24 11.75 7.41 18.47
C ILE A 24 10.65 8.47 18.33
N LYS A 25 11.07 9.73 18.18
CA LYS A 25 10.21 10.79 17.66
C LYS A 25 9.87 10.38 16.22
N ILE A 26 8.73 9.72 16.03
CA ILE A 26 8.11 9.62 14.70
C ILE A 26 7.67 11.04 14.37
N SER A 27 8.60 11.83 13.82
CA SER A 27 8.21 13.03 13.12
C SER A 27 7.52 12.53 11.86
N ALA A 28 6.19 12.59 11.82
CA ALA A 28 5.48 12.55 10.56
C ALA A 28 6.14 13.63 9.69
N ALA A 29 6.88 13.22 8.67
CA ALA A 29 7.30 14.16 7.65
C ALA A 29 6.00 14.62 6.99
N HIS A 30 5.43 15.72 7.47
CA HIS A 30 4.65 16.59 6.61
C HIS A 30 5.62 16.93 5.48
N HIS A 31 5.44 16.33 4.31
CA HIS A 31 6.12 16.79 3.11
C HIS A 31 5.45 18.10 2.71
N PRO A 32 6.02 19.28 3.07
CA PRO A 32 5.44 20.55 2.68
C PRO A 32 6.03 20.84 1.30
N ASN A 33 5.61 20.08 0.28
CA ASN A 33 6.14 20.24 -1.08
C ASN A 33 5.13 19.84 -2.17
N ALA A 34 3.83 20.01 -1.94
CA ALA A 34 2.94 20.30 -3.05
C ALA A 34 3.00 21.81 -3.27
N ARG A 35 3.90 22.27 -4.14
CA ARG A 35 3.75 23.61 -4.74
C ARG A 35 2.35 23.62 -5.35
N VAL A 36 1.41 24.41 -4.83
CA VAL A 36 0.16 24.69 -5.53
C VAL A 36 0.60 25.30 -6.87
N PRO A 37 0.42 24.63 -8.01
CA PRO A 37 0.88 25.19 -9.26
C PRO A 37 -0.01 26.39 -9.57
N GLU A 38 0.57 27.43 -10.16
CA GLU A 38 -0.12 28.36 -11.07
C GLU A 38 -0.67 27.55 -12.29
N GLY A 39 -1.52 26.56 -12.03
CA GLY A 39 -1.99 25.56 -12.99
C GLY A 39 -3.49 25.64 -13.24
N THR A 40 -4.01 24.72 -14.04
CA THR A 40 -5.43 24.59 -14.34
C THR A 40 -6.24 24.20 -13.10
N ALA A 41 -7.58 24.26 -13.20
CA ALA A 41 -8.44 23.72 -12.15
C ALA A 41 -8.20 22.22 -11.91
N LEU A 42 -7.89 21.47 -12.97
CA LEU A 42 -7.55 20.06 -12.87
C LEU A 42 -6.23 19.85 -12.13
N ASP A 43 -5.20 20.65 -12.41
CA ASP A 43 -3.92 20.54 -11.69
C ASP A 43 -4.13 20.77 -10.19
N ARG A 44 -4.85 21.83 -9.82
CA ARG A 44 -5.14 22.11 -8.40
C ARG A 44 -5.88 20.96 -7.73
N TYR A 45 -6.83 20.33 -8.44
CA TYR A 45 -7.55 19.17 -7.94
C TYR A 45 -6.63 17.95 -7.76
N VAL A 46 -5.82 17.60 -8.77
CA VAL A 46 -4.91 16.44 -8.73
C VAL A 46 -3.84 16.59 -7.63
N TYR A 47 -3.36 17.81 -7.40
CA TYR A 47 -2.37 18.09 -6.35
C TYR A 47 -2.97 18.36 -4.97
N GLN A 48 -4.30 18.37 -4.84
CA GLN A 48 -4.94 18.55 -3.54
C GLN A 48 -4.71 17.31 -2.67
N SER A 49 -4.26 17.52 -1.44
CA SER A 49 -4.16 16.42 -0.47
C SER A 49 -5.55 15.91 -0.10
N ASP A 50 -5.75 14.60 -0.15
CA ASP A 50 -6.93 13.94 0.39
C ASP A 50 -6.58 13.22 1.70
N ALA A 51 -7.29 13.55 2.78
CA ALA A 51 -7.09 12.92 4.08
C ALA A 51 -7.50 11.42 4.11
N HIS A 52 -8.25 10.96 3.12
CA HIS A 52 -8.66 9.56 2.98
C HIS A 52 -7.65 8.74 2.16
N PHE A 53 -6.67 9.36 1.51
CA PHE A 53 -5.67 8.61 0.76
C PHE A 53 -4.87 7.71 1.71
N GLU A 54 -4.99 6.40 1.51
CA GLU A 54 -4.28 5.40 2.29
C GLU A 54 -4.08 4.12 1.47
N HIS A 55 -3.07 3.34 1.81
CA HIS A 55 -2.89 2.01 1.25
C HIS A 55 -2.45 1.03 2.32
N ARG A 56 -2.85 -0.23 2.16
CA ARG A 56 -2.53 -1.30 3.08
C ARG A 56 -2.09 -2.54 2.30
N LEU A 57 -0.90 -3.04 2.61
CA LEU A 57 -0.44 -4.33 2.10
C LEU A 57 -1.30 -5.44 2.70
N VAL A 58 -2.02 -6.16 1.85
CA VAL A 58 -2.90 -7.26 2.26
C VAL A 58 -2.17 -8.59 2.14
N ARG A 59 -1.40 -8.79 1.07
CA ARG A 59 -0.68 -10.04 0.82
C ARG A 59 0.56 -9.83 -0.03
N SER A 60 1.56 -10.68 0.17
CA SER A 60 2.70 -10.84 -0.73
C SER A 60 2.89 -12.30 -1.10
N MET A 61 3.33 -12.58 -2.32
CA MET A 61 3.60 -13.93 -2.80
C MET A 61 4.81 -13.96 -3.74
N ASP A 62 5.58 -15.05 -3.70
CA ASP A 62 6.60 -15.37 -4.70
C ASP A 62 5.96 -16.25 -5.78
N ALA A 63 6.08 -15.85 -7.04
CA ALA A 63 5.44 -16.53 -8.16
C ALA A 63 6.44 -16.69 -9.33
N GLY A 64 7.26 -17.74 -9.26
CA GLY A 64 8.18 -18.12 -10.33
C GLY A 64 9.27 -17.06 -10.55
N LYS A 65 9.09 -16.20 -11.56
CA LYS A 65 10.05 -15.14 -11.94
C LYS A 65 9.72 -13.76 -11.37
N VAL A 66 8.63 -13.63 -10.62
CA VAL A 66 8.17 -12.36 -10.05
C VAL A 66 7.86 -12.51 -8.56
N HIS A 67 7.85 -11.39 -7.86
CA HIS A 67 7.19 -11.19 -6.57
C HIS A 67 5.93 -10.36 -6.81
N VAL A 68 4.86 -10.69 -6.11
CA VAL A 68 3.57 -9.99 -6.24
C VAL A 68 3.16 -9.46 -4.88
N HIS A 69 2.74 -8.21 -4.84
CA HIS A 69 2.16 -7.56 -3.69
C HIS A 69 0.73 -7.13 -4.01
N VAL A 70 -0.22 -7.45 -3.14
CA VAL A 70 -1.62 -7.07 -3.26
C VAL A 70 -1.95 -6.06 -2.18
N LEU A 71 -2.39 -4.87 -2.58
CA LEU A 71 -2.71 -3.77 -1.69
C LEU A 71 -4.20 -3.41 -1.81
N GLU A 72 -4.82 -3.08 -0.68
CA GLU A 72 -6.04 -2.27 -0.66
C GLU A 72 -5.61 -0.81 -0.72
N LEU A 73 -6.17 -0.03 -1.65
CA LEU A 73 -5.87 1.38 -1.85
C LEU A 73 -7.15 2.20 -1.74
N THR A 74 -7.20 3.15 -0.81
CA THR A 74 -8.17 4.25 -0.87
C THR A 74 -7.53 5.37 -1.68
N SER A 75 -8.07 5.65 -2.87
CA SER A 75 -7.49 6.64 -3.78
C SER A 75 -7.90 8.06 -3.41
N GLN A 76 -9.17 8.26 -3.05
CA GLN A 76 -9.73 9.55 -2.67
C GLN A 76 -11.15 9.40 -2.12
N LYS A 77 -11.68 10.51 -1.61
CA LYS A 77 -13.10 10.77 -1.53
C LYS A 77 -13.55 11.49 -2.81
N TRP A 78 -14.60 11.00 -3.45
CA TRP A 78 -15.26 11.62 -4.59
C TRP A 78 -16.70 11.94 -4.22
N LEU A 79 -17.08 13.22 -4.36
CA LEU A 79 -18.36 13.77 -3.92
C LEU A 79 -18.64 13.58 -2.42
N THR A 80 -19.81 14.06 -1.98
CA THR A 80 -20.30 13.90 -0.61
C THR A 80 -21.24 12.69 -0.49
N ALA A 81 -21.49 12.27 0.75
CA ALA A 81 -22.46 11.21 1.04
C ALA A 81 -23.91 11.62 0.72
N ASP A 82 -24.16 12.93 0.54
CA ASP A 82 -25.47 13.45 0.11
C ASP A 82 -25.65 13.34 -1.42
N GLU A 83 -24.56 13.12 -2.16
CA GLU A 83 -24.56 13.05 -3.63
C GLU A 83 -24.44 11.61 -4.15
N VAL A 84 -23.71 10.75 -3.44
CA VAL A 84 -23.44 9.36 -3.85
C VAL A 84 -23.35 8.42 -2.64
N ASP A 85 -23.83 7.19 -2.80
CA ASP A 85 -23.85 6.17 -1.74
C ASP A 85 -22.45 5.70 -1.30
N ARG A 86 -21.47 5.78 -2.20
CA ARG A 86 -20.09 5.31 -2.01
C ARG A 86 -19.06 6.40 -2.35
N PRO A 87 -18.92 7.42 -1.49
CA PRO A 87 -18.03 8.54 -1.78
C PRO A 87 -16.54 8.18 -1.59
N ILE A 88 -16.21 7.13 -0.83
CA ILE A 88 -14.82 6.69 -0.66
C ILE A 88 -14.45 5.68 -1.75
N TRP A 89 -13.50 6.05 -2.60
CA TRP A 89 -13.05 5.22 -3.71
C TRP A 89 -11.94 4.28 -3.26
N LYS A 90 -12.18 2.98 -3.47
CA LYS A 90 -11.30 1.90 -3.03
C LYS A 90 -10.95 1.00 -4.21
N HIS A 91 -9.69 0.57 -4.25
CA HIS A 91 -9.16 -0.24 -5.33
C HIS A 91 -8.34 -1.40 -4.79
N TRP A 92 -8.31 -2.48 -5.56
CA TRP A 92 -7.23 -3.45 -5.49
C TRP A 92 -6.07 -2.95 -6.36
N LEU A 93 -4.89 -2.85 -5.75
CA LEU A 93 -3.65 -2.52 -6.44
C LEU A 93 -2.70 -3.72 -6.35
N ASN A 94 -2.44 -4.36 -7.49
CA ASN A 94 -1.46 -5.42 -7.59
C ASN A 94 -0.14 -4.88 -8.12
N ILE A 95 0.96 -5.07 -7.38
CA ILE A 95 2.31 -4.68 -7.80
C ILE A 95 3.09 -5.96 -8.10
N VAL A 96 3.45 -6.13 -9.37
CA VAL A 96 4.18 -7.29 -9.88
C VAL A 96 5.61 -6.88 -10.18
N VAL A 97 6.54 -7.36 -9.37
CA VAL A 97 7.95 -7.01 -9.39
C VAL A 97 8.75 -8.18 -9.99
N PRO A 98 9.43 -8.03 -11.12
CA PRO A 98 10.32 -9.07 -11.61
C PRO A 98 11.50 -9.29 -10.65
N LYS A 99 11.98 -10.54 -10.53
CA LYS A 99 13.12 -10.88 -9.66
C LYS A 99 14.40 -10.12 -10.02
N ASN A 100 14.51 -9.67 -11.26
CA ASN A 100 15.55 -8.76 -11.70
C ASN A 100 14.89 -7.55 -12.38
N VAL A 101 14.90 -6.41 -11.70
CA VAL A 101 14.37 -5.15 -12.23
C VAL A 101 15.45 -4.50 -13.10
N LEU A 102 15.12 -4.27 -14.36
CA LEU A 102 16.04 -3.77 -15.39
C LEU A 102 15.71 -2.34 -15.85
N SER A 103 14.55 -1.82 -15.45
CA SER A 103 14.06 -0.49 -15.85
C SER A 103 13.61 0.31 -14.64
N ASP A 104 13.81 1.62 -14.70
CA ASP A 104 13.24 2.62 -13.78
C ASP A 104 11.80 3.03 -14.16
N THR A 105 11.32 2.58 -15.32
CA THR A 105 9.99 2.87 -15.85
C THR A 105 9.07 1.67 -15.67
N SER A 106 7.91 1.90 -15.05
CA SER A 106 6.89 0.88 -14.80
C SER A 106 5.72 0.96 -15.78
N LEU A 107 5.03 -0.17 -15.98
CA LEU A 107 3.74 -0.20 -16.66
C LEU A 107 2.61 -0.11 -15.64
N LEU A 108 1.69 0.85 -15.83
CA LEU A 108 0.39 0.87 -15.15
C LEU A 108 -0.65 0.26 -16.08
N PHE A 109 -1.31 -0.81 -15.62
CA PHE A 109 -2.44 -1.42 -16.28
C PHE A 109 -3.73 -1.09 -15.51
N ILE A 110 -4.70 -0.52 -16.20
CA ILE A 110 -6.00 -0.17 -15.63
C ILE A 110 -6.99 -1.29 -15.93
N GLY A 111 -7.42 -1.98 -14.88
CA GLY A 111 -8.34 -3.10 -14.95
C GLY A 111 -9.74 -2.75 -14.43
N GLY A 112 -10.72 -3.52 -14.89
CA GLY A 112 -12.08 -3.49 -14.34
C GLY A 112 -12.14 -4.09 -12.93
N GLY A 113 -13.35 -4.36 -12.46
CA GLY A 113 -13.61 -4.91 -11.14
C GLY A 113 -15.01 -4.54 -10.69
N SER A 114 -15.32 -4.75 -9.42
CA SER A 114 -16.60 -4.36 -8.85
C SER A 114 -16.52 -4.06 -7.36
N ASN A 115 -17.27 -3.06 -6.90
CA ASN A 115 -17.53 -2.76 -5.48
C ASN A 115 -18.45 -3.78 -4.80
N LYS A 116 -19.03 -4.75 -5.53
CA LYS A 116 -19.91 -5.79 -4.96
C LYS A 116 -19.14 -6.93 -4.29
N SER A 117 -17.84 -7.07 -4.58
CA SER A 117 -17.04 -8.19 -4.07
C SER A 117 -15.95 -7.70 -3.14
N ASP A 118 -15.91 -8.27 -1.93
CA ASP A 118 -14.82 -8.08 -0.98
C ASP A 118 -13.71 -9.13 -1.18
N SER A 119 -13.80 -9.97 -2.22
CA SER A 119 -12.75 -10.92 -2.54
C SER A 119 -11.47 -10.20 -2.92
N ILE A 120 -10.34 -10.64 -2.35
CA ILE A 120 -9.02 -10.20 -2.78
C ILE A 120 -8.85 -10.57 -4.25
N ASP A 121 -8.73 -9.56 -5.11
CA ASP A 121 -8.60 -9.75 -6.54
C ASP A 121 -7.13 -10.02 -6.89
N GLU A 122 -6.85 -11.21 -7.45
CA GLU A 122 -5.49 -11.61 -7.79
C GLU A 122 -5.06 -11.00 -9.13
N PRO A 123 -3.76 -10.75 -9.34
CA PRO A 123 -3.31 -10.21 -10.60
C PRO A 123 -3.49 -11.20 -11.75
N ASP A 124 -3.85 -10.69 -12.92
CA ASP A 124 -3.87 -11.48 -14.15
C ASP A 124 -2.46 -12.06 -14.40
N GLY A 125 -2.36 -13.39 -14.53
CA GLY A 125 -1.09 -14.09 -14.78
C GLY A 125 -0.35 -13.61 -16.04
N LYS A 126 -1.06 -12.98 -16.99
CA LYS A 126 -0.45 -12.29 -18.14
C LYS A 126 0.46 -11.14 -17.69
N LEU A 127 0.10 -10.40 -16.64
CA LEU A 127 0.89 -9.28 -16.12
C LEU A 127 2.20 -9.77 -15.49
N ALA A 128 2.19 -10.93 -14.83
CA ALA A 128 3.42 -11.59 -14.37
C ALA A 128 4.35 -11.95 -15.53
N THR A 129 3.79 -12.40 -16.65
CA THR A 129 4.57 -12.68 -17.86
C THR A 129 5.18 -11.40 -18.44
N ILE A 130 4.41 -10.31 -18.51
CA ILE A 130 4.88 -9.02 -19.02
C ILE A 130 5.98 -8.45 -18.11
N ALA A 131 5.81 -8.47 -16.79
CA ALA A 131 6.81 -8.01 -15.84
C ALA A 131 8.12 -8.80 -15.98
N ALA A 132 8.04 -10.13 -16.01
CA ALA A 132 9.21 -10.98 -16.15
C ALA A 132 9.93 -10.83 -17.49
N ALA A 133 9.18 -10.62 -18.59
CA ALA A 133 9.76 -10.48 -19.93
C ALA A 133 10.39 -9.10 -20.16
N SER A 134 9.77 -8.04 -19.63
CA SER A 134 10.26 -6.67 -19.78
C SER A 134 11.36 -6.31 -18.78
N GLY A 135 11.39 -6.97 -17.61
CA GLY A 135 12.21 -6.53 -16.48
C GLY A 135 11.72 -5.24 -15.84
N SER A 136 10.50 -4.79 -16.16
CA SER A 136 9.84 -3.64 -15.53
C SER A 136 8.86 -4.08 -14.46
N VAL A 137 8.68 -3.25 -13.43
CA VAL A 137 7.55 -3.39 -12.49
C VAL A 137 6.25 -3.13 -13.25
N VAL A 138 5.25 -3.97 -13.01
CA VAL A 138 3.89 -3.78 -13.54
C VAL A 138 2.95 -3.57 -12.36
N ALA A 139 2.20 -2.46 -12.38
CA ALA A 139 1.13 -2.19 -11.43
C ALA A 139 -0.22 -2.39 -12.13
N GLU A 140 -1.12 -3.16 -11.53
CA GLU A 140 -2.51 -3.30 -11.95
C GLU A 140 -3.40 -2.55 -10.97
N LEU A 141 -4.07 -1.50 -11.43
CA LEU A 141 -5.11 -0.82 -10.65
C LEU A 141 -6.48 -1.33 -11.09
N LYS A 142 -7.16 -2.05 -10.20
CA LYS A 142 -8.47 -2.64 -10.48
C LYS A 142 -9.61 -1.77 -9.95
N MET A 143 -10.83 -2.18 -10.27
CA MET A 143 -12.05 -1.45 -9.90
C MET A 143 -12.05 -0.04 -10.51
N VAL A 144 -11.65 0.05 -11.78
CA VAL A 144 -11.79 1.26 -12.58
C VAL A 144 -12.78 1.00 -13.71
N PRO A 145 -13.93 1.70 -13.75
CA PRO A 145 -14.42 2.65 -12.75
C PRO A 145 -14.79 1.99 -11.39
N ASN A 146 -14.81 2.81 -10.33
CA ASN A 146 -15.10 2.39 -8.94
C ASN A 146 -16.61 2.15 -8.75
N GLN A 147 -17.13 1.11 -9.39
CA GLN A 147 -18.56 0.82 -9.52
C GLN A 147 -18.91 -0.60 -9.04
N PRO A 148 -20.16 -0.89 -8.66
CA PRO A 148 -21.32 -0.01 -8.75
C PRO A 148 -21.34 1.13 -7.74
N LEU A 149 -22.11 2.16 -8.07
CA LEU A 149 -22.50 3.27 -7.19
C LEU A 149 -23.90 3.78 -7.57
N VAL A 150 -24.55 4.48 -6.65
CA VAL A 150 -25.88 5.09 -6.84
C VAL A 150 -25.79 6.57 -6.52
N PHE A 151 -26.24 7.41 -7.44
CA PHE A 151 -26.36 8.85 -7.21
C PHE A 151 -27.69 9.19 -6.56
N ALA A 152 -27.70 10.24 -5.73
CA ALA A 152 -28.89 10.66 -5.02
C ALA A 152 -29.96 11.30 -5.92
N ASP A 153 -29.58 11.75 -7.12
CA ASP A 153 -30.46 12.47 -8.05
C ASP A 153 -31.44 11.55 -8.80
N ASP A 154 -30.99 10.36 -9.20
CA ASP A 154 -31.81 9.38 -9.93
C ASP A 154 -32.03 8.06 -9.17
N GLY A 155 -31.18 7.72 -8.19
CA GLY A 155 -31.29 6.47 -7.44
C GLY A 155 -30.98 5.21 -8.26
N GLU A 156 -30.41 5.35 -9.46
CA GLU A 156 -30.11 4.25 -10.37
C GLU A 156 -28.67 3.75 -10.20
N GLU A 157 -28.48 2.43 -10.18
CA GLU A 157 -27.15 1.81 -10.06
C GLU A 157 -26.38 1.96 -11.39
N ARG A 158 -25.12 2.43 -11.29
CA ARG A 158 -24.19 2.56 -12.43
C ARG A 158 -23.12 1.48 -12.39
#